data_AF-A0A550C7G8-F1
#
_entry.id   AF-A0A550C7G8-F1
#
_cell.length_a   1.000
_cell.length_b   1.000
_cell.length_c   1.000
_cell.angle_alpha   90.00
_cell.angle_beta   90.00
_cell.angle_gamma   90.00
#
_symmetry.space_group_name_H-M   'P 1'
#
loop_
_entity.id
_entity.type
_entity.pdbx_description
1 polymer ?
#
loop_
_entity_poly.entity_id
_entity_poly.type
_entity_poly.pdbx_seq_one_letter_code
_entity_poly.pdbx_strand_id
1 'polypeptide(L)'
;MKLTLLASLSAAATVLAAPAEEFCNNGANCYGAVHGWSGAAEKEPYQTNLMNACLDDGAAINGTGNLWSNKACVAVGASSNKVWPETVQGLAGCANQGIACLDQQPNLDYNLYAGIVGDCAWAPEGCPITQQNFIDFVYSTLSDIGSDAWPSSVDKLISIGWQPLLDWTQTGDSVPYTNFNDFLHYS
;
A
#
# COMPACT_ATOMS: atom_id res chain seq x y z
N MET A 1 -51.96 -43.39 -43.78
CA MET A 1 -51.71 -42.22 -42.89
C MET A 1 -50.31 -42.36 -42.33
N LYS A 2 -49.37 -41.49 -42.74
CA LYS A 2 -48.00 -41.43 -42.21
C LYS A 2 -47.90 -40.16 -41.36
N LEU A 3 -47.63 -40.32 -40.07
CA LEU A 3 -47.43 -39.22 -39.11
C LEU A 3 -45.93 -38.90 -39.07
N THR A 4 -45.56 -37.66 -39.36
CA THR A 4 -44.17 -37.17 -39.25
C THR A 4 -44.07 -36.35 -37.97
N LEU A 5 -43.19 -36.79 -37.05
CA LEU A 5 -42.87 -36.06 -35.81
C LEU A 5 -41.74 -35.06 -36.10
N LEU A 6 -41.95 -33.78 -35.80
CA LEU A 6 -40.91 -32.74 -35.79
C LEU A 6 -40.50 -32.49 -34.33
N ALA A 7 -39.26 -32.81 -33.98
CA ALA A 7 -38.67 -32.50 -32.68
C ALA A 7 -37.95 -31.15 -32.77
N SER A 8 -38.42 -30.17 -31.98
CA SER A 8 -37.78 -28.87 -31.80
C SER A 8 -36.71 -28.96 -30.70
N LEU A 9 -35.44 -28.75 -31.06
CA LEU A 9 -34.34 -28.56 -30.10
C LEU A 9 -34.27 -27.10 -29.68
N SER A 10 -34.53 -26.84 -28.39
CA SER A 10 -34.26 -25.55 -27.75
C SER A 10 -32.84 -25.56 -27.19
N ALA A 11 -31.94 -24.75 -27.73
CA ALA A 11 -30.62 -24.53 -27.16
C ALA A 11 -30.71 -23.50 -26.02
N ALA A 12 -30.41 -23.90 -24.79
CA ALA A 12 -30.29 -23.00 -23.65
C ALA A 12 -28.90 -22.34 -23.67
N ALA A 13 -28.86 -21.02 -23.87
CA ALA A 13 -27.63 -20.24 -23.70
C ALA A 13 -27.43 -19.96 -22.21
N THR A 14 -26.42 -20.58 -21.60
CA THR A 14 -25.92 -20.20 -20.27
C THR A 14 -25.12 -18.91 -20.41
N VAL A 15 -25.70 -17.78 -19.96
CA VAL A 15 -24.96 -16.53 -19.77
C VAL A 15 -24.06 -16.72 -18.56
N LEU A 16 -22.75 -16.82 -18.78
CA LEU A 16 -21.76 -16.72 -17.72
C LEU A 16 -21.79 -15.26 -17.21
N ALA A 17 -22.33 -15.05 -16.02
CA ALA A 17 -22.16 -13.79 -15.32
C ALA A 17 -20.66 -13.62 -15.04
N ALA A 18 -20.04 -12.58 -15.62
CA ALA A 18 -18.72 -12.16 -15.21
C ALA A 18 -18.76 -11.85 -13.70
N PRO A 19 -17.71 -12.19 -12.94
CA PRO A 19 -17.63 -11.75 -11.55
C PRO A 19 -17.78 -10.23 -11.53
N ALA A 20 -18.64 -9.72 -10.65
CA ALA A 20 -18.73 -8.28 -10.42
C ALA A 20 -17.32 -7.80 -10.05
N GLU A 21 -16.81 -6.80 -10.78
CA GLU A 21 -15.57 -6.14 -10.37
C GLU A 21 -15.76 -5.67 -8.93
N GLU A 22 -14.84 -6.07 -8.05
CA GLU A 22 -14.81 -5.61 -6.67
C GLU A 22 -14.52 -4.10 -6.71
N PHE A 23 -15.58 -3.30 -6.71
CA PHE A 23 -15.48 -1.86 -6.65
C PHE A 23 -15.08 -1.51 -5.22
N CYS A 24 -13.81 -1.12 -4.96
CA CYS A 24 -13.50 -0.60 -3.65
C CYS A 24 -14.26 0.70 -3.43
N ASN A 25 -14.92 0.76 -2.28
CA ASN A 25 -15.70 1.90 -1.89
C ASN A 25 -14.76 2.92 -1.23
N ASN A 26 -14.06 3.71 -2.04
CA ASN A 26 -13.13 4.74 -1.57
C ASN A 26 -13.78 5.73 -0.58
N GLY A 27 -15.10 5.92 -0.64
CA GLY A 27 -15.85 6.73 0.33
C GLY A 27 -15.92 6.06 1.71
N ALA A 28 -16.21 4.76 1.75
CA ALA A 28 -16.20 3.98 2.99
C ALA A 28 -14.78 3.81 3.54
N ASN A 29 -13.79 3.56 2.69
CA ASN A 29 -12.38 3.46 3.07
C ASN A 29 -11.88 4.78 3.65
N CYS A 30 -12.23 5.92 3.01
CA CYS A 30 -11.96 7.24 3.55
C CYS A 30 -12.55 7.44 4.95
N TYR A 31 -13.82 7.10 5.14
CA TYR A 31 -14.46 7.20 6.45
C TYR A 31 -13.72 6.36 7.50
N GLY A 32 -13.44 5.10 7.18
CA GLY A 32 -12.68 4.20 8.06
C GLY A 32 -11.30 4.76 8.41
N ALA A 33 -10.55 5.21 7.40
CA ALA A 33 -9.21 5.73 7.56
C ALA A 33 -9.15 7.04 8.34
N VAL A 34 -10.09 7.98 8.13
CA VAL A 34 -10.17 9.21 8.94
C VAL A 34 -10.42 8.88 10.42
N HIS A 35 -11.31 7.94 10.70
CA HIS A 35 -11.60 7.54 12.08
C HIS A 35 -10.46 6.73 12.72
N GLY A 36 -9.79 5.86 11.96
CA GLY A 36 -8.60 5.14 12.41
C GLY A 36 -7.43 6.08 12.68
N TRP A 37 -7.17 7.01 11.76
CA TRP A 37 -6.11 8.00 11.85
C TRP A 37 -6.30 9.00 12.99
N SER A 38 -7.52 9.51 13.17
CA SER A 38 -7.85 10.44 14.27
C SER A 38 -7.94 9.75 15.63
N GLY A 39 -8.29 8.46 15.65
CA GLY A 39 -8.36 7.62 16.85
C GLY A 39 -7.03 6.97 17.27
N ALA A 40 -5.98 7.06 16.44
CA ALA A 40 -4.67 6.50 16.72
C ALA A 40 -3.97 7.32 17.83
N ALA A 41 -4.28 7.00 19.09
CA ALA A 41 -3.71 7.63 20.28
C ALA A 41 -2.17 7.56 20.38
N GLU A 42 -1.52 6.78 19.52
CA GLU A 42 -0.08 6.53 19.49
C GLU A 42 0.64 7.17 18.30
N LYS A 43 -0.08 7.94 17.47
CA LYS A 43 0.50 8.54 16.27
C LYS A 43 1.52 9.61 16.64
N GLU A 44 2.73 9.48 16.10
CA GLU A 44 3.81 10.45 16.31
C GLU A 44 3.75 11.59 15.28
N PRO A 45 4.25 12.79 15.60
CA PRO A 45 4.23 13.93 14.68
C PRO A 45 4.87 13.63 13.32
N TYR A 46 5.96 12.86 13.27
CA TYR A 46 6.63 12.49 12.02
C TYR A 46 5.70 11.74 11.05
N GLN A 47 4.79 10.89 11.55
CA GLN A 47 3.82 10.16 10.73
C GLN A 47 2.82 11.11 10.10
N THR A 48 2.44 12.18 10.81
CA THR A 48 1.63 13.26 10.24
C THR A 48 2.32 13.90 9.06
N ASN A 49 3.61 14.23 9.23
CA ASN A 49 4.37 14.91 8.20
C ASN A 49 4.54 14.03 6.95
N LEU A 50 4.83 12.74 7.13
CA LEU A 50 4.90 11.78 6.02
C LEU A 50 3.54 11.61 5.33
N MET A 51 2.44 11.49 6.09
CA MET A 51 1.10 11.36 5.51
C MET A 51 0.70 12.62 4.73
N ASN A 52 0.92 13.81 5.29
CA ASN A 52 0.62 15.05 4.59
C ASN A 52 1.44 15.16 3.30
N ALA A 53 2.74 14.88 3.35
CA ALA A 53 3.58 14.87 2.15
C ALA A 53 3.14 13.84 1.10
N CYS A 54 2.61 12.69 1.52
CA CYS A 54 2.01 11.71 0.61
C CYS A 54 0.72 12.25 -0.04
N LEU A 55 -0.20 12.80 0.76
CA LEU A 55 -1.52 13.25 0.30
C LEU A 55 -1.47 14.59 -0.47
N ASP A 56 -0.42 15.39 -0.27
CA ASP A 56 -0.19 16.63 -1.00
C ASP A 56 0.49 16.40 -2.37
N ASP A 57 0.99 15.19 -2.64
CA ASP A 57 1.57 14.84 -3.94
C ASP A 57 0.48 14.47 -4.96
N GLY A 58 0.22 15.40 -5.89
CA GLY A 58 -0.76 15.21 -6.94
C GLY A 58 -0.46 14.02 -7.88
N ALA A 59 0.78 13.57 -8.04
CA ALA A 59 1.10 12.38 -8.83
C ALA A 59 0.74 11.08 -8.09
N ALA A 60 0.86 11.07 -6.76
CA ALA A 60 0.42 9.95 -5.94
C ALA A 60 -1.11 9.85 -5.87
N ILE A 61 -1.80 10.99 -5.83
CA ILE A 61 -3.23 11.06 -5.50
C ILE A 61 -4.16 11.17 -6.71
N ASN A 62 -3.81 11.91 -7.76
CA ASN A 62 -4.76 12.21 -8.85
C ASN A 62 -4.97 11.04 -9.82
N GLY A 63 -6.12 11.02 -10.49
CA GLY A 63 -6.46 9.97 -11.45
C GLY A 63 -6.60 8.62 -10.76
N THR A 64 -5.93 7.57 -11.26
CA THR A 64 -5.83 6.29 -10.54
C THR A 64 -4.77 6.32 -9.44
N GLY A 65 -3.91 7.34 -9.39
CA GLY A 65 -2.80 7.46 -8.45
C GLY A 65 -1.75 6.35 -8.56
N ASN A 66 -0.63 6.56 -7.88
CA ASN A 66 0.35 5.50 -7.60
C ASN A 66 1.04 5.82 -6.28
N LEU A 67 0.43 5.35 -5.19
CA LEU A 67 0.94 5.58 -3.83
C LEU A 67 2.35 5.00 -3.68
N TRP A 68 2.63 3.86 -4.31
CA TRP A 68 3.89 3.13 -4.18
C TRP A 68 5.02 3.64 -5.09
N SER A 69 4.78 4.75 -5.80
CA SER A 69 5.84 5.54 -6.44
C SER A 69 6.29 6.74 -5.60
N ASN A 70 5.57 7.08 -4.54
CA ASN A 70 5.90 8.21 -3.69
C ASN A 70 6.59 7.76 -2.40
N LYS A 71 7.76 8.36 -2.12
CA LYS A 71 8.61 8.01 -0.97
C LYS A 71 7.89 8.18 0.38
N ALA A 72 7.15 9.28 0.53
CA ALA A 72 6.41 9.58 1.76
C ALA A 72 5.23 8.62 1.99
N CYS A 73 4.52 8.23 0.93
CA CYS A 73 3.44 7.24 1.00
C CYS A 73 3.95 5.87 1.46
N VAL A 74 5.04 5.38 0.87
CA VAL A 74 5.67 4.11 1.27
C VAL A 74 6.21 4.19 2.70
N ALA A 75 6.88 5.30 3.06
CA ALA A 75 7.42 5.49 4.40
C ALA A 75 6.32 5.51 5.47
N VAL A 76 5.22 6.24 5.24
CA VAL A 76 4.13 6.30 6.24
C VAL A 76 3.36 5.00 6.33
N GLY A 77 3.13 4.31 5.21
CA GLY A 77 2.48 2.99 5.17
C GLY A 77 3.26 1.93 5.94
N ALA A 78 4.59 1.97 5.91
CA ALA A 78 5.42 1.02 6.67
C ALA A 78 5.78 1.50 8.10
N SER A 79 5.49 2.76 8.46
CA SER A 79 5.99 3.37 9.71
C SER A 79 5.35 2.84 10.99
N SER A 80 4.14 2.28 10.92
CA SER A 80 3.43 1.74 12.09
C SER A 80 2.28 0.82 11.72
N ASN A 81 2.08 -0.23 12.52
CA ASN A 81 0.92 -1.13 12.50
C ASN A 81 -0.44 -0.50 12.88
N LYS A 82 -0.49 0.80 13.14
CA LYS A 82 -1.73 1.57 13.30
C LYS A 82 -2.06 2.42 12.09
N VAL A 83 -1.10 2.60 11.19
CA VAL A 83 -1.28 3.34 9.94
C VAL A 83 -1.45 2.30 8.84
N TRP A 84 -0.39 1.58 8.49
CA TRP A 84 -0.40 0.58 7.41
C TRP A 84 -0.92 1.13 6.05
N PRO A 85 -0.68 0.41 4.95
CA PRO A 85 -1.08 0.81 3.60
C PRO A 85 -2.60 1.10 3.46
N GLU A 86 -3.47 0.34 4.12
CA GLU A 86 -4.92 0.57 4.11
C GLU A 86 -5.30 1.99 4.57
N THR A 87 -4.68 2.53 5.63
CA THR A 87 -4.96 3.90 6.07
C THR A 87 -4.47 4.94 5.05
N VAL A 88 -3.31 4.70 4.41
CA VAL A 88 -2.79 5.60 3.37
C VAL A 88 -3.76 5.65 2.19
N GLN A 89 -4.19 4.49 1.69
CA GLN A 89 -5.11 4.40 0.56
C GLN A 89 -6.48 4.99 0.91
N GLY A 90 -7.01 4.71 2.10
CA GLY A 90 -8.28 5.26 2.52
C GLY A 90 -8.26 6.78 2.63
N LEU A 91 -7.21 7.36 3.24
CA LEU A 91 -7.05 8.81 3.30
C LEU A 91 -6.84 9.43 1.92
N ALA A 92 -6.11 8.77 1.02
CA ALA A 92 -6.00 9.20 -0.36
C ALA A 92 -7.36 9.18 -1.09
N GLY A 93 -8.19 8.18 -0.80
CA GLY A 93 -9.58 8.10 -1.25
C GLY A 93 -10.42 9.31 -0.84
N CYS A 94 -10.15 9.93 0.32
CA CYS A 94 -10.83 11.17 0.72
C CYS A 94 -10.56 12.34 -0.24
N ALA A 95 -9.32 12.44 -0.74
CA ALA A 95 -8.93 13.47 -1.69
C ALA A 95 -9.36 13.12 -3.12
N ASN A 96 -9.35 11.84 -3.48
CA ASN A 96 -9.73 11.37 -4.80
C ASN A 96 -10.45 10.02 -4.76
N GLN A 97 -11.77 10.04 -5.00
CA GLN A 97 -12.59 8.84 -5.04
C GLN A 97 -12.30 7.91 -6.24
N GLY A 98 -11.53 8.37 -7.23
CA GLY A 98 -11.09 7.58 -8.39
C GLY A 98 -9.73 6.90 -8.22
N ILE A 99 -9.07 7.03 -7.06
CA ILE A 99 -7.80 6.36 -6.80
C ILE A 99 -7.99 4.84 -6.83
N ALA A 100 -6.98 4.11 -7.33
CA ALA A 100 -7.02 2.66 -7.38
C ALA A 100 -7.17 2.05 -5.98
N CYS A 101 -7.83 0.90 -5.92
CA CYS A 101 -7.93 0.11 -4.69
C CYS A 101 -6.55 -0.35 -4.24
N LEU A 102 -6.39 -0.68 -2.96
CA LEU A 102 -5.09 -1.00 -2.37
C LEU A 102 -4.38 -2.14 -3.11
N ASP A 103 -5.13 -3.20 -3.41
CA ASP A 103 -4.70 -4.38 -4.16
C ASP A 103 -4.52 -4.14 -5.67
N GLN A 104 -5.02 -3.01 -6.17
CA GLN A 104 -4.93 -2.57 -7.56
C GLN A 104 -3.92 -1.45 -7.77
N GLN A 105 -3.26 -0.97 -6.70
CA GLN A 105 -2.17 -0.02 -6.84
C GLN A 105 -1.08 -0.61 -7.74
N PRO A 106 -0.36 0.22 -8.51
CA PRO A 106 0.82 -0.27 -9.21
C PRO A 106 1.85 -0.79 -8.21
N ASN A 107 2.64 -1.79 -8.62
CA ASN A 107 3.75 -2.27 -7.82
C ASN A 107 4.67 -1.12 -7.37
N LEU A 108 5.31 -1.32 -6.22
CA LEU A 108 6.36 -0.47 -5.70
C LEU A 108 7.37 -0.13 -6.79
N ASP A 109 7.57 1.18 -7.01
CA ASP A 109 8.54 1.67 -7.97
C ASP A 109 9.91 1.07 -7.64
N TYR A 110 10.50 0.37 -8.61
CA TYR A 110 11.72 -0.37 -8.36
C TYR A 110 12.93 0.53 -8.12
N ASN A 111 12.94 1.77 -8.64
CA ASN A 111 13.97 2.75 -8.30
C ASN A 111 13.80 3.27 -6.87
N LEU A 112 12.56 3.40 -6.39
CA LEU A 112 12.30 3.71 -4.99
C LEU A 112 12.82 2.57 -4.10
N TYR A 113 12.51 1.32 -4.43
CA TYR A 113 13.07 0.16 -3.73
C TYR A 113 14.61 0.14 -3.76
N ALA A 114 15.22 0.37 -4.92
CA ALA A 114 16.67 0.50 -5.05
C ALA A 114 17.23 1.66 -4.21
N GLY A 115 16.47 2.74 -4.02
CA GLY A 115 16.80 3.81 -3.09
C GLY A 115 16.80 3.39 -1.61
N ILE A 116 16.07 2.34 -1.25
CA ILE A 116 16.04 1.77 0.12
C ILE A 116 17.25 0.85 0.36
N VAL A 117 17.47 -0.08 -0.55
CA VAL A 117 18.44 -1.17 -0.36
C VAL A 117 19.81 -0.90 -1.00
N GLY A 118 19.90 0.11 -1.86
CA GLY A 118 21.10 0.50 -2.59
C GLY A 118 21.32 -0.30 -3.88
N ASP A 119 22.53 -0.21 -4.44
CA ASP A 119 22.89 -0.79 -5.74
C ASP A 119 22.71 -2.31 -5.81
N CYS A 120 22.69 -3.00 -4.67
CA CYS A 120 22.46 -4.44 -4.63
C CYS A 120 21.04 -4.85 -5.06
N ALA A 121 20.10 -3.92 -5.20
CA ALA A 121 18.79 -4.18 -5.82
C ALA A 121 18.93 -4.82 -7.21
N TRP A 122 19.93 -4.39 -7.99
CA TRP A 122 20.12 -4.82 -9.37
C TRP A 122 20.93 -6.11 -9.52
N ALA A 123 21.32 -6.75 -8.40
CA ALA A 123 21.94 -8.06 -8.43
C ALA A 123 20.92 -9.14 -8.86
N PRO A 124 21.35 -10.31 -9.40
CA PRO A 124 20.44 -11.37 -9.87
C PRO A 124 19.38 -11.85 -8.88
N GLU A 125 19.62 -11.69 -7.57
CA GLU A 125 18.67 -12.04 -6.50
C GLU A 125 18.21 -10.81 -5.69
N GLY A 126 18.62 -9.61 -6.10
CA GLY A 126 18.47 -8.39 -5.32
C GLY A 126 19.10 -8.47 -3.93
N CYS A 127 18.74 -7.52 -3.07
CA CYS A 127 19.03 -7.57 -1.65
C CYS A 127 17.79 -7.16 -0.86
N PRO A 128 17.42 -7.89 0.21
CA PRO A 128 16.24 -7.57 0.98
C PRO A 128 16.45 -6.30 1.81
N ILE A 129 15.34 -5.65 2.16
CA ILE A 129 15.34 -4.54 3.12
C ILE A 129 15.78 -5.09 4.47
N THR A 130 16.81 -4.50 5.06
CA THR A 130 17.22 -4.77 6.44
C THR A 130 16.58 -3.76 7.40
N GLN A 131 16.66 -4.02 8.70
CA GLN A 131 16.24 -3.06 9.72
C GLN A 131 16.90 -1.68 9.53
N GLN A 132 18.20 -1.65 9.21
CA GLN A 132 18.91 -0.38 9.00
C GLN A 132 18.41 0.34 7.74
N ASN A 133 18.16 -0.39 6.64
CA ASN A 133 17.57 0.21 5.44
C ASN A 133 16.21 0.83 5.75
N PHE A 134 15.37 0.17 6.55
CA PHE A 134 14.07 0.70 6.96
C PHE A 134 14.20 1.98 7.79
N ILE A 135 15.10 2.00 8.78
CA ILE A 135 15.36 3.20 9.59
C ILE A 135 15.85 4.35 8.71
N ASP A 136 16.87 4.11 7.89
CA ASP A 136 17.46 5.11 7.00
C ASP A 136 16.44 5.62 5.98
N PHE A 137 15.56 4.73 5.49
CA PHE A 137 14.47 5.10 4.60
C PHE A 137 13.50 6.08 5.25
N VAL A 138 13.01 5.80 6.47
CA VAL A 138 12.08 6.70 7.17
C VAL A 138 12.75 8.05 7.47
N TYR A 139 13.98 8.04 8.02
CA TYR A 139 14.68 9.28 8.36
C TYR A 139 15.09 10.09 7.13
N SER A 140 15.54 9.45 6.05
CA SER A 140 15.85 10.17 4.81
C SER A 140 14.59 10.76 4.19
N THR A 141 13.46 10.05 4.22
CA THR A 141 12.19 10.57 3.71
C THR A 141 11.74 11.80 4.50
N LEU A 142 11.85 11.76 5.83
CA LEU A 142 11.56 12.92 6.69
C LEU A 142 12.47 14.12 6.36
N SER A 143 13.74 13.86 6.09
CA SER A 143 14.70 14.89 5.68
C SER A 143 14.31 15.50 4.32
N ASP A 144 13.94 14.66 3.34
CA ASP A 144 13.57 15.07 1.99
C ASP A 144 12.31 15.97 1.98
N ILE A 145 11.35 15.69 2.87
CA ILE A 145 10.15 16.52 3.03
C ILE A 145 10.35 17.74 3.94
N GLY A 146 11.57 17.96 4.44
CA GLY A 146 11.90 19.08 5.32
C GLY A 146 11.28 19.00 6.73
N SER A 147 10.94 17.80 7.19
CA SER A 147 10.39 17.59 8.54
C SER A 147 11.47 17.77 9.61
N ASP A 148 11.13 18.48 10.69
CA ASP A 148 11.90 18.54 11.94
C ASP A 148 11.36 17.57 13.01
N ALA A 149 10.21 16.95 12.75
CA ALA A 149 9.63 15.91 13.57
C ALA A 149 10.25 14.54 13.22
N TRP A 150 10.88 13.93 14.21
CA TRP A 150 11.51 12.61 14.13
C TRP A 150 10.75 11.59 15.00
N PRO A 151 10.88 10.28 14.73
CA PRO A 151 10.46 9.26 15.69
C PRO A 151 11.06 9.53 17.08
N SER A 152 10.29 9.31 18.16
CA SER A 152 10.78 9.64 19.51
C SER A 152 12.03 8.84 19.90
N SER A 153 12.17 7.64 19.32
CA SER A 153 13.37 6.83 19.37
C SER A 153 13.40 5.84 18.21
N VAL A 154 14.60 5.40 17.86
CA VAL A 154 14.79 4.31 16.88
C VAL A 154 14.13 3.02 17.37
N ASP A 155 14.25 2.70 18.67
CA ASP A 155 13.63 1.51 19.26
C ASP A 155 12.10 1.50 19.10
N LYS A 156 11.45 2.67 19.21
CA LYS A 156 10.01 2.78 18.99
C LYS A 156 9.66 2.60 17.52
N LEU A 157 10.41 3.22 16.60
CA LEU A 157 10.23 3.01 15.16
C LEU A 157 10.35 1.52 14.78
N ILE A 158 11.33 0.83 15.37
CA ILE A 158 11.50 -0.61 15.19
C ILE A 158 10.29 -1.37 15.75
N SER A 159 9.86 -1.08 16.97
CA SER A 159 8.83 -1.89 17.65
C SER A 159 7.43 -1.73 17.05
N ILE A 160 7.09 -0.56 16.50
CA ILE A 160 5.75 -0.33 15.93
C ILE A 160 5.70 -0.45 14.41
N GLY A 161 6.84 -0.29 13.72
CA GLY A 161 6.95 -0.33 12.26
C GLY A 161 7.66 -1.59 11.75
N TRP A 162 8.97 -1.69 12.02
CA TRP A 162 9.81 -2.77 11.49
C TRP A 162 9.38 -4.17 11.97
N GLN A 163 9.20 -4.35 13.28
CA GLN A 163 8.84 -5.65 13.84
C GLN A 163 7.47 -6.12 13.33
N PRO A 164 6.41 -5.28 13.32
CA PRO A 164 5.15 -5.68 12.70
C PRO A 164 5.23 -5.97 11.20
N LEU A 165 6.10 -5.28 10.47
CA LEU A 165 6.38 -5.60 9.06
C LEU A 165 6.99 -7.00 8.91
N LEU A 166 7.98 -7.36 9.75
CA LEU A 166 8.55 -8.71 9.77
C LEU A 166 7.50 -9.77 10.14
N ASP A 167 6.67 -9.48 11.14
CA ASP A 167 5.61 -10.38 11.60
C ASP A 167 4.56 -10.63 10.49
N TRP A 168 4.19 -9.59 9.73
CA TRP A 168 3.27 -9.71 8.60
C TRP A 168 3.90 -10.49 7.44
N THR A 169 5.14 -10.18 7.08
CA THR A 169 5.83 -10.75 5.91
C THR A 169 6.36 -12.16 6.13
N GLN A 170 6.64 -12.55 7.38
CA GLN A 170 7.17 -13.86 7.78
C GLN A 170 8.51 -14.24 7.12
N THR A 171 9.39 -13.26 6.91
CA THR A 171 10.66 -13.43 6.16
C THR A 171 11.91 -13.52 7.05
N GLY A 172 11.77 -13.50 8.37
CA GLY A 172 12.88 -13.52 9.32
C GLY A 172 13.40 -12.11 9.61
N ASP A 173 14.69 -11.85 9.40
CA ASP A 173 15.35 -10.59 9.80
C ASP A 173 15.43 -9.53 8.68
N SER A 174 14.88 -9.83 7.50
CA SER A 174 14.93 -8.95 6.32
C SER A 174 13.74 -9.19 5.41
N VAL A 175 13.35 -8.20 4.60
CA VAL A 175 12.15 -8.25 3.74
C VAL A 175 12.52 -8.14 2.26
N PRO A 176 12.36 -9.20 1.45
CA PRO A 176 12.54 -9.15 0.00
C PRO A 176 11.54 -8.21 -0.69
N TYR A 177 11.87 -7.75 -1.90
CA TYR A 177 11.00 -6.87 -2.71
C TYR A 177 9.58 -7.41 -2.83
N THR A 178 9.41 -8.69 -3.17
CA THR A 178 8.09 -9.30 -3.38
C THR A 178 7.23 -9.24 -2.12
N ASN A 179 7.80 -9.57 -0.95
CA ASN A 179 7.07 -9.53 0.31
C ASN A 179 6.75 -8.10 0.75
N PHE A 180 7.65 -7.15 0.52
CA PHE A 180 7.39 -5.74 0.83
C PHE A 180 6.34 -5.16 -0.12
N ASN A 181 6.39 -5.50 -1.40
CA ASN A 181 5.38 -5.13 -2.38
C ASN A 181 4.02 -5.72 -1.98
N ASP A 182 3.94 -7.00 -1.64
CA ASP A 182 2.71 -7.64 -1.20
C ASP A 182 2.14 -6.97 0.06
N PHE A 183 3.01 -6.63 1.03
CA PHE A 183 2.60 -5.86 2.21
C PHE A 183 1.90 -4.55 1.80
N LEU A 184 2.47 -3.81 0.85
CA LEU A 184 1.89 -2.55 0.37
C LEU A 184 0.50 -2.71 -0.29
N HIS A 185 0.13 -3.91 -0.73
CA HIS A 185 -1.15 -4.16 -1.42
C HIS A 185 -2.20 -4.83 -0.52
N TYR A 186 -1.79 -5.46 0.59
CA TYR A 186 -2.65 -6.38 1.34
C TYR A 186 -2.64 -6.19 2.87
N SER A 187 -2.12 -5.06 3.37
CA SER A 187 -2.08 -4.76 4.82
C SER A 187 -2.75 -3.45 5.21
#